data_AF-K8F5A9-F1
#
_entry.id   AF-K8F5A9-F1
#
_cell.length_a   1.000
_cell.length_b   1.000
_cell.length_c   1.000
_cell.angle_alpha   90.00
_cell.angle_beta   90.00
_cell.angle_gamma   90.00
#
_symmetry.space_group_name_H-M   'P 1'
#
loop_
_entity.id
_entity.type
_entity.pdbx_description
1 polymer ?
#
loop_
_entity_poly.entity_id
_entity_poly.type
_entity_poly.pdbx_seq_one_letter_code
_entity_poly.pdbx_strand_id
1 'polypeptide(L)'
;MAEVENNINVAPEEEQEQNQGKKGRYRREKPWDHAGIDHWDVPKFTKEDNPHGLLDESSFATLFPKYREKYLRDVWPSITKALKDVGVGCELNLVEGSMTVRTTRKTWDPYIIIKARDLIKLLSRSVPAPQALKVLSDDTQCDVIKIGGLVRNKERFVKRRQRLVGPNGSTLKAIEMLTDCYVLIQGNTVSAMGSFKGLKTCRKIVEDAMKNVHPIYHIKELMIKRELEKDPELKNQSWDRFLPKFKKKNVKRKKPEYVKEKKARSVFPPAQMPSKIDLQIESGEYFLSQEAKQMKKAQEKLEKQKEGIEKNKRRREEAFIAPKEDLMREEDLKKKKKDKKKDKKDKKKSSKKDDDDESTLDAVKRLKKDASEKKKKKSKEDEGDEKYMM
;
A
#
# COMPACT_ATOMS: atom_id res chain seq x y z
N MET A 1 -79.28 15.15 25.17
CA MET A 1 -78.86 15.99 24.03
C MET A 1 -77.63 15.35 23.43
N ALA A 2 -77.60 15.28 22.11
CA ALA A 2 -76.62 14.55 21.32
C ALA A 2 -75.27 15.25 21.25
N GLU A 3 -74.18 14.50 21.34
CA GLU A 3 -72.84 14.84 20.84
C GLU A 3 -72.22 13.51 20.36
N VAL A 4 -72.43 13.15 19.09
CA VAL A 4 -71.59 13.44 17.92
C VAL A 4 -70.17 12.89 18.06
N GLU A 5 -69.96 11.84 17.28
CA GLU A 5 -68.74 11.10 17.02
C GLU A 5 -67.59 12.00 16.55
N ASN A 6 -66.37 11.69 16.97
CA ASN A 6 -65.17 11.94 16.17
C ASN A 6 -64.39 10.63 16.04
N ASN A 7 -64.51 10.09 14.84
CA ASN A 7 -64.01 8.80 14.39
C ASN A 7 -62.56 9.00 13.91
N ILE A 8 -61.57 8.46 14.62
CA ILE A 8 -60.22 8.23 14.09
C ILE A 8 -59.99 6.73 14.16
N ASN A 9 -60.20 6.12 12.99
CA ASN A 9 -60.10 4.69 12.73
C ASN A 9 -58.61 4.32 12.59
N VAL A 10 -58.02 3.74 13.64
CA VAL A 10 -56.70 3.08 13.56
C VAL A 10 -56.96 1.59 13.35
N ALA A 11 -56.73 1.12 12.13
CA ALA A 11 -56.83 -0.28 11.76
C ALA A 11 -55.83 -1.12 12.59
N PRO A 12 -56.21 -2.32 13.05
CA PRO A 12 -55.27 -3.26 13.64
C PRO A 12 -54.35 -3.82 12.55
N GLU A 13 -53.05 -3.87 12.83
CA GLU A 13 -52.05 -4.52 11.97
C GLU A 13 -52.42 -5.99 11.78
N GLU A 14 -52.74 -6.35 10.53
CA GLU A 14 -52.94 -7.72 10.09
C GLU A 14 -51.64 -8.51 10.32
N GLU A 15 -51.74 -9.56 11.15
CA GLU A 15 -50.77 -10.63 11.19
C GLU A 15 -50.62 -11.22 9.78
N GLN A 16 -49.44 -11.03 9.18
CA GLN A 16 -49.11 -11.61 7.89
C GLN A 16 -49.02 -13.14 8.03
N GLU A 17 -50.14 -13.83 7.80
CA GLU A 17 -50.15 -15.26 7.53
C GLU A 17 -49.22 -15.54 6.33
N GLN A 18 -48.09 -16.19 6.61
CA GLN A 18 -47.16 -16.62 5.57
C GLN A 18 -47.86 -17.63 4.67
N ASN A 19 -48.14 -17.19 3.45
CA ASN A 19 -48.66 -17.96 2.34
C ASN A 19 -47.72 -19.14 2.00
N GLN A 20 -47.91 -20.28 2.65
CA GLN A 20 -47.18 -21.52 2.35
C GLN A 20 -47.70 -22.09 1.02
N GLY A 21 -47.04 -21.72 -0.08
CA GLY A 21 -47.27 -22.33 -1.38
C GLY A 21 -47.17 -23.87 -1.31
N LYS A 22 -47.87 -24.55 -2.23
CA LYS A 22 -48.02 -26.03 -2.35
C LYS A 22 -46.71 -26.82 -2.57
N LYS A 23 -45.56 -26.41 -2.04
CA LYS A 23 -44.28 -27.14 -2.04
C LYS A 23 -44.07 -27.81 -0.67
N GLY A 24 -44.63 -29.00 -0.49
CA GLY A 24 -44.49 -29.73 0.78
C GLY A 24 -45.33 -31.00 0.93
N ARG A 25 -46.32 -31.25 0.06
CA ARG A 25 -47.27 -32.38 0.20
C ARG A 25 -46.65 -33.78 0.31
N TYR A 26 -45.38 -33.95 -0.06
CA TYR A 26 -44.65 -35.23 0.05
C TYR A 26 -43.46 -35.18 1.03
N ARG A 27 -43.17 -34.04 1.66
CA ARG A 27 -42.20 -33.98 2.77
C ARG A 27 -42.92 -34.42 4.04
N ARG A 28 -42.82 -35.70 4.36
CA ARG A 28 -43.14 -36.20 5.70
C ARG A 28 -42.23 -35.48 6.70
N GLU A 29 -42.77 -35.10 7.86
CA GLU A 29 -41.93 -34.66 8.96
C GLU A 29 -40.92 -35.76 9.25
N LYS A 30 -39.66 -35.39 9.35
CA LYS A 30 -38.57 -36.31 9.67
C LYS A 30 -38.55 -36.46 11.18
N PRO A 31 -38.96 -37.60 11.76
CA PRO A 31 -39.02 -37.74 13.22
C PRO A 31 -37.64 -37.63 13.89
N TRP A 32 -36.56 -37.75 13.10
CA TRP A 32 -35.17 -37.65 13.51
C TRP A 32 -34.56 -36.26 13.34
N ASP A 33 -35.32 -35.25 12.91
CA ASP A 33 -34.85 -33.89 12.61
C ASP A 33 -35.84 -32.90 13.26
N HIS A 34 -35.78 -32.80 14.59
CA HIS A 34 -36.64 -31.96 15.41
C HIS A 34 -35.89 -30.70 15.89
N ALA A 35 -36.61 -29.61 16.17
CA ALA A 35 -36.04 -28.31 16.53
C ALA A 35 -35.14 -28.31 17.79
N GLY A 36 -35.24 -29.36 18.63
CA GLY A 36 -34.38 -29.57 19.79
C GLY A 36 -33.05 -30.29 19.54
N ILE A 37 -32.76 -30.76 18.31
CA ILE A 37 -31.48 -31.40 17.99
C ILE A 37 -30.46 -30.31 17.63
N ASP A 38 -29.40 -30.20 18.43
CA ASP A 38 -28.25 -29.39 18.06
C ASP A 38 -27.43 -30.12 16.99
N HIS A 39 -27.67 -29.74 15.74
CA HIS A 39 -26.97 -30.28 14.57
C HIS A 39 -25.47 -29.93 14.54
N TRP A 40 -25.01 -29.05 15.44
CA TRP A 40 -23.62 -28.62 15.53
C TRP A 40 -22.84 -29.31 16.64
N ASP A 41 -23.49 -30.12 17.48
CA ASP A 41 -22.81 -30.92 18.49
C ASP A 41 -22.11 -32.11 17.83
N VAL A 42 -20.82 -32.27 18.11
CA VAL A 42 -20.01 -33.33 17.53
C VAL A 42 -19.84 -34.43 18.57
N PRO A 43 -20.49 -35.59 18.42
CA PRO A 43 -20.36 -36.68 19.38
C PRO A 43 -18.91 -37.17 19.41
N LYS A 44 -18.41 -37.45 20.62
CA LYS A 44 -17.06 -37.99 20.79
C LYS A 44 -17.02 -39.41 20.25
N PHE A 45 -16.17 -39.65 19.26
CA PHE A 45 -15.89 -40.99 18.79
C PHE A 45 -15.13 -41.72 19.90
N THR A 46 -15.52 -42.95 20.22
CA THR A 46 -14.87 -43.78 21.23
C THR A 46 -14.28 -45.03 20.60
N LYS A 47 -13.43 -45.73 21.37
CA LYS A 47 -12.83 -46.99 20.90
C LYS A 47 -13.87 -48.11 20.69
N GLU A 48 -15.02 -48.00 21.33
CA GLU A 48 -16.12 -48.97 21.21
C GLU A 48 -16.83 -48.86 19.86
N ASP A 49 -16.84 -47.67 19.25
CA ASP A 49 -17.47 -47.41 17.95
C ASP A 49 -16.72 -48.05 16.77
N ASN A 50 -15.43 -48.38 16.96
CA ASN A 50 -14.62 -49.08 15.95
C ASN A 50 -13.76 -50.21 16.59
N PRO A 51 -14.36 -51.37 16.87
CA PRO A 51 -13.67 -52.48 17.54
C PRO A 51 -12.64 -53.18 16.63
N HIS A 52 -12.86 -53.15 15.31
CA HIS A 52 -12.01 -53.84 14.33
C HIS A 52 -10.87 -52.97 13.77
N GLY A 53 -10.88 -51.67 14.07
CA GLY A 53 -9.84 -50.73 13.64
C GLY A 53 -9.91 -50.40 12.15
N LEU A 54 -8.81 -49.84 11.61
CA LEU A 54 -8.68 -49.52 10.18
C LEU A 54 -7.98 -50.65 9.43
N LEU A 55 -8.48 -50.95 8.22
CA LEU A 55 -7.90 -51.95 7.31
C LEU A 55 -6.70 -51.38 6.54
N ASP A 56 -6.85 -50.17 6.00
CA ASP A 56 -5.86 -49.52 5.15
C ASP A 56 -4.93 -48.60 5.94
N GLU A 57 -3.70 -48.48 5.45
CA GLU A 57 -2.69 -47.59 6.01
C GLU A 57 -2.75 -46.20 5.34
N SER A 58 -2.88 -45.17 6.16
CA SER A 58 -2.75 -43.77 5.77
C SER A 58 -1.45 -43.22 6.36
N SER A 59 -0.60 -42.65 5.51
CA SER A 59 0.69 -42.10 5.91
C SER A 59 0.84 -40.65 5.45
N PHE A 60 1.35 -39.79 6.33
CA PHE A 60 1.66 -38.39 6.03
C PHE A 60 3.06 -38.06 6.51
N ALA A 61 3.81 -37.35 5.67
CA ALA A 61 5.13 -36.84 6.00
C ALA A 61 5.20 -35.32 5.89
N THR A 62 5.98 -34.69 6.76
CA THR A 62 6.35 -33.27 6.64
C THR A 62 7.84 -33.07 6.88
N LEU A 63 8.45 -32.25 6.03
CA LEU A 63 9.83 -31.81 6.19
C LEU A 63 9.93 -30.72 7.26
N PHE A 64 11.01 -30.74 8.03
CA PHE A 64 11.33 -29.69 9.00
C PHE A 64 12.71 -29.06 8.74
N PRO A 65 12.90 -27.78 9.09
CA PRO A 65 14.20 -27.13 8.91
C PRO A 65 15.29 -27.69 9.83
N LYS A 66 16.54 -27.72 9.36
CA LYS A 66 17.69 -28.29 10.09
C LYS A 66 17.87 -27.72 11.51
N TYR A 67 17.64 -26.42 11.73
CA TYR A 67 17.75 -25.80 13.06
C TYR A 67 16.76 -26.37 14.09
N ARG A 68 15.68 -27.03 13.63
CA ARG A 68 14.64 -27.58 14.49
C ARG A 68 14.96 -28.98 15.02
N GLU A 69 15.95 -29.64 14.43
CA GLU A 69 16.34 -31.02 14.74
C GLU A 69 16.60 -31.26 16.23
N LYS A 70 17.46 -30.43 16.85
CA LYS A 70 17.88 -30.62 18.24
C LYS A 70 16.67 -30.69 19.17
N TYR A 71 15.77 -29.72 19.04
CA TYR A 71 14.54 -29.70 19.84
C TYR A 71 13.65 -30.91 19.56
N LEU A 72 13.44 -31.26 18.28
CA LEU A 72 12.56 -32.37 17.92
C LEU A 72 13.07 -33.68 18.51
N ARG A 73 14.38 -33.92 18.46
CA ARG A 73 15.02 -35.08 19.10
C ARG A 73 14.70 -35.16 20.60
N ASP A 74 14.80 -34.04 21.31
CA ASP A 74 14.58 -33.97 22.75
C ASP A 74 13.11 -34.21 23.13
N VAL A 75 12.15 -33.66 22.37
CA VAL A 75 10.71 -33.78 22.67
C VAL A 75 10.03 -34.99 22.03
N TRP A 76 10.69 -35.68 21.09
CA TRP A 76 10.11 -36.80 20.34
C TRP A 76 9.52 -37.90 21.23
N PRO A 77 10.16 -38.33 22.34
CA PRO A 77 9.59 -39.36 23.21
C PRO A 77 8.21 -39.00 23.77
N SER A 78 7.99 -37.71 24.09
CA SER A 78 6.70 -37.23 24.57
C SER A 78 5.63 -37.27 23.48
N ILE A 79 6.00 -36.96 22.23
CA ILE A 79 5.09 -37.03 21.08
C ILE A 79 4.73 -38.48 20.77
N THR A 80 5.71 -39.38 20.78
CA THR A 80 5.50 -40.81 20.56
C THR A 80 4.54 -41.40 21.61
N LYS A 81 4.67 -41.00 22.87
CA LYS A 81 3.73 -41.42 23.92
C LYS A 81 2.30 -40.97 23.61
N ALA A 82 2.11 -39.68 23.33
CA ALA A 82 0.78 -39.13 23.04
C ALA A 82 0.12 -39.73 21.78
N LEU A 83 0.89 -39.96 20.71
CA LEU A 83 0.36 -40.58 19.49
C LEU A 83 0.08 -42.08 19.66
N LYS A 84 0.87 -42.78 20.49
CA LYS A 84 0.64 -44.19 20.82
C LYS A 84 -0.66 -44.39 21.60
N ASP A 85 -1.03 -43.45 22.48
CA ASP A 85 -2.29 -43.50 23.23
C ASP A 85 -3.52 -43.48 22.30
N VAL A 86 -3.42 -42.82 21.14
CA VAL A 86 -4.48 -42.80 20.11
C VAL A 86 -4.26 -43.83 18.99
N GLY A 87 -3.24 -44.69 19.12
CA GLY A 87 -2.96 -45.78 18.18
C GLY A 87 -2.33 -45.34 16.86
N VAL A 88 -1.69 -44.18 16.79
CA VAL A 88 -0.98 -43.66 15.59
C VAL A 88 0.52 -43.92 15.73
N GLY A 89 1.14 -44.46 14.69
CA GLY A 89 2.59 -44.63 14.61
C GLY A 89 3.27 -43.35 14.16
N CYS A 90 4.44 -43.04 14.70
CA CYS A 90 5.24 -41.88 14.29
C CYS A 90 6.72 -42.21 14.17
N GLU A 91 7.38 -41.65 13.16
CA GLU A 91 8.81 -41.81 12.88
C GLU A 91 9.47 -40.45 12.64
N LEU A 92 10.70 -40.30 13.14
CA LEU A 92 11.52 -39.10 12.98
C LEU A 92 12.79 -39.47 12.21
N ASN A 93 12.89 -38.99 10.98
CA ASN A 93 14.08 -39.18 10.14
C ASN A 93 14.96 -37.92 10.19
N LEU A 94 16.15 -38.05 10.79
CA LEU A 94 17.10 -36.95 10.97
C LEU A 94 18.04 -36.75 9.79
N VAL A 95 18.18 -37.77 8.93
CA VAL A 95 19.00 -37.70 7.71
C VAL A 95 18.27 -36.89 6.66
N GLU A 96 17.00 -37.24 6.39
CA GLU A 96 16.14 -36.51 5.46
C GLU A 96 15.56 -35.22 6.07
N GLY A 97 15.49 -35.13 7.39
CA GLY A 97 14.83 -34.02 8.08
C GLY A 97 13.30 -34.08 7.92
N SER A 98 12.72 -35.27 8.05
CA SER A 98 11.29 -35.53 7.86
C SER A 98 10.65 -36.16 9.11
N MET A 99 9.40 -35.79 9.37
CA MET A 99 8.54 -36.42 10.39
C MET A 99 7.41 -37.12 9.66
N THR A 100 7.18 -38.39 9.99
CA THR A 100 6.15 -39.22 9.37
C THR A 100 5.18 -39.72 10.44
N VAL A 101 3.88 -39.69 10.13
CA VAL A 101 2.82 -40.31 10.93
C VAL A 101 2.05 -41.29 10.07
N ARG A 102 1.72 -42.45 10.63
CA ARG A 102 0.99 -43.53 9.95
C ARG A 102 -0.11 -44.10 10.83
N THR A 103 -1.23 -44.46 10.23
CA THR A 103 -2.25 -45.27 10.92
C THR A 103 -1.72 -46.66 11.19
N THR A 104 -2.25 -47.33 12.20
CA THR A 104 -1.95 -48.72 12.54
C THR A 104 -3.24 -49.51 12.66
N ARG A 105 -3.14 -50.83 12.74
CA ARG A 105 -4.31 -51.70 13.01
C ARG A 105 -4.99 -51.41 14.36
N LYS A 106 -4.36 -50.63 15.23
CA LYS A 106 -4.89 -50.23 16.55
C LYS A 106 -5.54 -48.84 16.52
N THR A 107 -5.46 -48.12 15.40
CA THR A 107 -6.12 -46.83 15.24
C THR A 107 -7.64 -47.07 15.17
N TRP A 108 -8.36 -46.52 16.13
CA TRP A 108 -9.81 -46.66 16.21
C TRP A 108 -10.52 -45.46 15.57
N ASP A 109 -10.06 -44.23 15.85
CA ASP A 109 -10.58 -43.01 15.23
C ASP A 109 -10.06 -42.83 13.78
N PRO A 110 -10.93 -42.78 12.76
CA PRO A 110 -10.49 -42.53 11.38
C PRO A 110 -9.95 -41.10 11.14
N TYR A 111 -10.40 -40.10 11.89
CA TYR A 111 -10.02 -38.70 11.68
C TYR A 111 -8.73 -38.29 12.40
N ILE A 112 -8.29 -39.05 13.42
CA ILE A 112 -7.08 -38.74 14.18
C ILE A 112 -5.82 -38.59 13.31
N ILE A 113 -5.73 -39.31 12.19
CA ILE A 113 -4.58 -39.22 11.30
C ILE A 113 -4.44 -37.82 10.70
N ILE A 114 -5.56 -37.13 10.46
CA ILE A 114 -5.59 -35.75 9.97
C ILE A 114 -5.03 -34.80 11.02
N LYS A 115 -5.39 -35.00 12.29
CA LYS A 115 -4.87 -34.24 13.43
C LYS A 115 -3.40 -34.52 13.70
N ALA A 116 -2.96 -35.77 13.58
CA ALA A 116 -1.55 -36.16 13.69
C ALA A 116 -0.71 -35.49 12.58
N ARG A 117 -1.24 -35.42 11.36
CA ARG A 117 -0.64 -34.70 10.24
C ARG A 117 -0.56 -33.19 10.49
N ASP A 118 -1.53 -32.63 11.19
CA ASP A 118 -1.51 -31.22 11.58
C ASP A 118 -0.56 -30.93 12.76
N LEU A 119 -0.42 -31.87 13.71
CA LEU A 119 0.59 -31.84 14.77
C LEU A 119 2.01 -31.74 14.19
N ILE A 120 2.38 -32.62 13.25
CA ILE A 120 3.71 -32.59 12.63
C ILE A 120 3.94 -31.31 11.80
N LYS A 121 2.90 -30.78 11.14
CA LYS A 121 2.98 -29.46 10.49
C LYS A 121 3.27 -28.36 11.50
N LEU A 122 2.60 -28.34 12.65
CA LEU A 122 2.83 -27.31 13.68
C LEU A 122 4.23 -27.40 14.28
N LEU A 123 4.73 -28.61 14.53
CA LEU A 123 6.09 -28.85 14.99
C LEU A 123 7.14 -28.35 13.99
N SER A 124 6.90 -28.54 12.69
CA SER A 124 7.75 -28.02 11.60
C SER A 124 7.80 -26.48 11.58
N ARG A 125 6.75 -25.82 12.08
CA ARG A 125 6.63 -24.35 12.21
C ARG A 125 7.01 -23.85 13.61
N SER A 126 7.83 -24.60 14.33
CA SER A 126 8.37 -24.31 15.67
C SER A 126 7.35 -24.02 16.76
N VAL A 127 6.12 -24.54 16.64
CA VAL A 127 5.21 -24.56 17.78
C VAL A 127 5.78 -25.49 18.86
N PRO A 128 5.79 -25.08 20.15
CA PRO A 128 6.24 -25.95 21.24
C PRO A 128 5.37 -27.20 21.36
N ALA A 129 5.99 -28.35 21.65
CA ALA A 129 5.28 -29.63 21.73
C ALA A 129 4.11 -29.65 22.72
N PRO A 130 4.21 -29.11 23.96
CA PRO A 130 3.07 -29.11 24.89
C PRO A 130 1.85 -28.35 24.36
N GLN A 131 2.09 -27.31 23.56
CA GLN A 131 1.02 -26.56 22.93
C GLN A 131 0.49 -27.31 21.70
N ALA A 132 1.37 -27.86 20.86
CA ALA A 132 0.99 -28.55 19.64
C ALA A 132 0.16 -29.83 19.91
N LEU A 133 0.45 -30.56 20.99
CA LEU A 133 -0.29 -31.77 21.40
C LEU A 133 -1.78 -31.51 21.66
N LYS A 134 -2.17 -30.26 21.96
CA LYS A 134 -3.58 -29.88 22.14
C LYS A 134 -4.41 -30.07 20.86
N VAL A 135 -3.80 -30.09 19.66
CA VAL A 135 -4.52 -30.36 18.40
C VAL A 135 -5.10 -31.77 18.33
N LEU A 136 -4.65 -32.70 19.17
CA LEU A 136 -5.22 -34.04 19.19
C LEU A 136 -6.66 -34.05 19.76
N SER A 137 -7.07 -33.06 20.56
CA SER A 137 -8.46 -32.92 21.02
C SER A 137 -9.40 -32.42 19.92
N ASP A 138 -10.70 -32.68 20.02
CA ASP A 138 -11.70 -32.27 19.02
C ASP A 138 -11.95 -30.76 19.00
N ASP A 139 -11.86 -30.12 20.16
CA ASP A 139 -12.16 -28.69 20.34
C ASP A 139 -11.12 -27.77 19.70
N THR A 140 -9.89 -28.26 19.50
CA THR A 140 -8.76 -27.45 19.02
C THR A 140 -8.39 -27.82 17.60
N GLN A 141 -8.42 -26.82 16.73
CA GLN A 141 -8.04 -26.95 15.33
C GLN A 141 -6.78 -26.14 15.07
N CYS A 142 -6.12 -26.38 13.93
CA CYS A 142 -4.95 -25.62 13.54
C CYS A 142 -5.13 -24.93 12.20
N ASP A 143 -4.42 -23.83 12.01
CA ASP A 143 -4.33 -23.15 10.73
C ASP A 143 -2.91 -22.60 10.48
N VAL A 144 -2.37 -22.87 9.29
CA VAL A 144 -1.05 -22.38 8.87
C VAL A 144 -1.24 -21.38 7.74
N ILE A 145 -1.22 -20.10 8.09
CA ILE A 145 -1.47 -18.99 7.18
C ILE A 145 -0.17 -18.60 6.48
N LYS A 146 -0.15 -18.74 5.15
CA LYS A 146 0.99 -18.32 4.31
C LYS A 146 0.97 -16.81 4.11
N ILE A 147 1.95 -16.13 4.72
CA ILE A 147 2.14 -14.68 4.54
C ILE A 147 3.21 -14.34 3.49
N GLY A 148 4.07 -15.30 3.15
CA GLY A 148 5.08 -15.16 2.11
C GLY A 148 4.46 -14.95 0.71
N GLY A 149 4.94 -13.96 -0.02
CA GLY A 149 4.47 -13.63 -1.37
C GLY A 149 3.35 -12.58 -1.42
N LEU A 150 2.69 -12.28 -0.30
CA LEU A 150 1.66 -11.22 -0.24
C LEU A 150 2.23 -9.81 -0.45
N VAL A 151 3.52 -9.62 -0.17
CA VAL A 151 4.23 -8.34 -0.28
C VAL A 151 5.49 -8.53 -1.11
N ARG A 152 5.62 -7.76 -2.20
CA ARG A 152 6.76 -7.84 -3.13
C ARG A 152 8.10 -7.42 -2.51
N ASN A 153 8.10 -6.39 -1.67
CA ASN A 153 9.33 -5.83 -1.10
C ASN A 153 9.63 -6.46 0.26
N LYS A 154 10.85 -7.01 0.42
CA LYS A 154 11.31 -7.67 1.65
C LYS A 154 11.23 -6.78 2.88
N GLU A 155 11.70 -5.53 2.80
CA GLU A 155 11.65 -4.60 3.93
C GLU A 155 10.22 -4.30 4.39
N ARG A 156 9.31 -4.12 3.43
CA ARG A 156 7.89 -3.88 3.72
C ARG A 156 7.25 -5.10 4.35
N PHE A 157 7.61 -6.29 3.89
CA PHE A 157 7.17 -7.55 4.49
C PHE A 157 7.63 -7.67 5.96
N VAL A 158 8.90 -7.42 6.25
CA VAL A 158 9.43 -7.45 7.62
C VAL A 158 8.72 -6.43 8.51
N LYS A 159 8.54 -5.19 8.04
CA LYS A 159 7.81 -4.14 8.79
C LYS A 159 6.35 -4.52 9.06
N ARG A 160 5.64 -5.13 8.10
CA ARG A 160 4.24 -5.58 8.29
C ARG A 160 4.13 -6.81 9.18
N ARG A 161 5.06 -7.77 9.08
CA ARG A 161 5.14 -8.91 9.99
C ARG A 161 5.44 -8.45 11.41
N GLN A 162 6.38 -7.54 11.60
CA GLN A 162 6.68 -6.98 12.92
C GLN A 162 5.49 -6.23 13.51
N ARG A 163 4.70 -5.55 12.67
CA ARG A 163 3.45 -4.90 13.08
C ARG A 163 2.40 -5.88 13.61
N LEU A 164 2.33 -7.11 13.08
CA LEU A 164 1.44 -8.16 13.61
C LEU A 164 1.86 -8.60 15.03
N VAL A 165 3.17 -8.67 15.30
CA VAL A 165 3.69 -8.95 16.65
C VAL A 165 3.40 -7.77 17.58
N GLY A 166 3.65 -6.56 17.09
CA GLY A 166 3.53 -5.32 17.86
C GLY A 166 4.74 -5.06 18.77
N PRO A 167 4.77 -3.89 19.43
CA PRO A 167 5.81 -3.60 20.43
C PRO A 167 5.65 -4.55 21.61
N ASN A 168 6.75 -5.17 22.04
CA ASN A 168 6.80 -6.16 23.14
C ASN A 168 5.79 -7.31 23.00
N GLY A 169 5.34 -7.65 21.78
CA GLY A 169 4.34 -8.71 21.57
C GLY A 169 2.91 -8.35 22.00
N SER A 170 2.64 -7.09 22.36
CA SER A 170 1.32 -6.65 22.86
C SER A 170 0.17 -6.90 21.86
N THR A 171 0.41 -6.66 20.57
CA THR A 171 -0.61 -6.86 19.51
C THR A 171 -0.90 -8.35 19.32
N LEU A 172 0.13 -9.18 19.32
CA LEU A 172 -0.01 -10.64 19.25
C LEU A 172 -0.80 -11.16 20.45
N LYS A 173 -0.43 -10.76 21.68
CA LYS A 173 -1.12 -11.19 22.90
C LYS A 173 -2.58 -10.76 22.92
N ALA A 174 -2.88 -9.54 22.45
CA ALA A 174 -4.25 -9.06 22.33
C ALA A 174 -5.09 -9.91 21.36
N ILE A 175 -4.51 -10.30 20.21
CA ILE A 175 -5.17 -11.21 19.26
C ILE A 175 -5.44 -12.55 19.94
N GLU A 176 -4.44 -13.14 20.61
CA GLU A 176 -4.59 -14.41 21.31
C GLU A 176 -5.74 -14.41 22.32
N MET A 177 -5.80 -13.37 23.18
CA MET A 177 -6.83 -13.25 24.21
C MET A 177 -8.23 -12.98 23.63
N LEU A 178 -8.32 -12.24 22.52
CA LEU A 178 -9.62 -11.91 21.93
C LEU A 178 -10.21 -13.06 21.12
N THR A 179 -9.36 -13.86 20.46
CA THR A 179 -9.81 -15.00 19.63
C THR A 179 -9.72 -16.35 20.33
N ASP A 180 -9.24 -16.39 21.57
CA ASP A 180 -8.94 -17.61 22.34
C ASP A 180 -8.10 -18.61 21.52
N CYS A 181 -7.14 -18.06 20.77
CA CYS A 181 -6.24 -18.82 19.90
C CYS A 181 -4.80 -18.64 20.37
N TYR A 182 -3.97 -19.65 20.19
CA TYR A 182 -2.53 -19.54 20.27
C TYR A 182 -1.99 -19.16 18.89
N VAL A 183 -1.17 -18.10 18.80
CA VAL A 183 -0.68 -17.61 17.50
C VAL A 183 0.84 -17.46 17.54
N LEU A 184 1.52 -18.12 16.61
CA LEU A 184 2.97 -18.06 16.45
C LEU A 184 3.33 -17.52 15.07
N ILE A 185 4.01 -16.37 15.07
CA ILE A 185 4.48 -15.72 13.84
C ILE A 185 5.94 -16.08 13.62
N GLN A 186 6.22 -16.89 12.59
CA GLN A 186 7.59 -17.26 12.26
C GLN A 186 7.87 -17.26 10.76
N GLY A 187 8.95 -16.58 10.38
CA GLY A 187 9.42 -16.57 8.99
C GLY A 187 8.36 -16.00 8.04
N ASN A 188 7.87 -16.86 7.14
CA ASN A 188 6.91 -16.54 6.08
C ASN A 188 5.51 -17.13 6.33
N THR A 189 5.26 -17.62 7.53
CA THR A 189 3.98 -18.21 7.93
C THR A 189 3.55 -17.73 9.30
N VAL A 190 2.25 -17.74 9.54
CA VAL A 190 1.66 -17.56 10.87
C VAL A 190 0.89 -18.82 11.19
N SER A 191 1.30 -19.51 12.26
CA SER A 191 0.60 -20.68 12.77
C SER A 191 -0.40 -20.22 13.82
N ALA A 192 -1.64 -20.69 13.74
CA ALA A 192 -2.68 -20.42 14.72
C ALA A 192 -3.32 -21.74 15.17
N MET A 193 -3.72 -21.81 16.44
CA MET A 193 -4.42 -22.95 17.03
C MET A 193 -5.57 -22.47 17.90
N GLY A 194 -6.75 -23.07 17.77
CA GLY A 194 -7.93 -22.71 18.56
C GLY A 194 -9.24 -23.16 17.91
N SER A 195 -10.33 -22.51 18.27
CA SER A 195 -11.66 -22.80 17.72
C SER A 195 -11.81 -22.32 16.28
N PHE A 196 -12.73 -22.91 15.50
CA PHE A 196 -12.98 -22.51 14.11
C PHE A 196 -13.35 -21.02 13.97
N LYS A 197 -14.17 -20.47 14.87
CA LYS A 197 -14.56 -19.04 14.90
C LYS A 197 -13.33 -18.15 15.13
N GLY A 198 -12.48 -18.53 16.07
CA GLY A 198 -11.22 -17.85 16.39
C GLY A 198 -10.23 -17.88 15.21
N LEU A 199 -10.03 -19.04 14.60
CA LEU A 199 -9.12 -19.22 13.46
C LEU A 199 -9.55 -18.41 12.23
N LYS A 200 -10.84 -18.41 11.88
CA LYS A 200 -11.38 -17.60 10.78
C LYS A 200 -11.10 -16.11 10.98
N THR A 201 -11.28 -15.66 12.21
CA THR A 201 -11.02 -14.27 12.61
C THR A 201 -9.53 -13.95 12.55
N CYS A 202 -8.68 -14.81 13.13
CA CYS A 202 -7.21 -14.70 13.07
C CYS A 202 -6.70 -14.63 11.64
N ARG A 203 -7.17 -15.51 10.76
CA ARG A 203 -6.81 -15.53 9.34
C ARG A 203 -7.12 -14.20 8.66
N LYS A 204 -8.33 -13.67 8.87
CA LYS A 204 -8.73 -12.36 8.34
C LYS A 204 -7.78 -11.25 8.80
N ILE A 205 -7.46 -11.20 10.09
CA ILE A 205 -6.55 -10.20 10.67
C ILE A 205 -5.16 -10.27 10.05
N VAL A 206 -4.61 -11.48 9.91
CA VAL A 206 -3.27 -11.71 9.36
C VAL A 206 -3.21 -11.31 7.88
N GLU A 207 -4.20 -11.71 7.09
CA GLU A 207 -4.27 -11.37 5.67
C GLU A 207 -4.44 -9.85 5.45
N ASP A 208 -5.32 -9.20 6.20
CA ASP A 208 -5.58 -7.76 6.08
C ASP A 208 -4.39 -6.93 6.57
N ALA A 209 -3.68 -7.39 7.60
CA ALA A 209 -2.42 -6.77 8.02
C ALA A 209 -1.36 -6.79 6.92
N MET A 210 -1.29 -7.88 6.14
CA MET A 210 -0.43 -7.97 4.97
C MET A 210 -0.91 -7.10 3.81
N LYS A 211 -2.23 -6.81 3.72
CA LYS A 211 -2.84 -5.87 2.76
C LYS A 211 -2.79 -4.40 3.18
N ASN A 212 -1.93 -4.04 4.15
CA ASN A 212 -1.70 -2.69 4.65
C ASN A 212 -2.77 -2.13 5.60
N VAL A 213 -3.68 -2.95 6.11
CA VAL A 213 -4.54 -2.57 7.23
C VAL A 213 -3.72 -2.71 8.53
N HIS A 214 -3.98 -1.89 9.54
CA HIS A 214 -3.29 -2.04 10.83
C HIS A 214 -4.08 -3.02 11.72
N PRO A 215 -3.45 -4.04 12.35
CA PRO A 215 -4.17 -5.05 13.15
C PRO A 215 -4.96 -4.43 14.32
N ILE A 216 -4.51 -3.31 14.88
CA ILE A 216 -5.24 -2.52 15.89
C ILE A 216 -6.70 -2.23 15.48
N TYR A 217 -6.99 -2.01 14.20
CA TYR A 217 -8.38 -1.76 13.77
C TYR A 217 -9.26 -2.99 14.01
N HIS A 218 -8.76 -4.19 13.68
CA HIS A 218 -9.48 -5.42 13.95
C HIS A 218 -9.52 -5.75 15.45
N ILE A 219 -8.47 -5.42 16.21
CA ILE A 219 -8.49 -5.58 17.67
C ILE A 219 -9.62 -4.73 18.26
N LYS A 220 -9.75 -3.46 17.87
CA LYS A 220 -10.85 -2.59 18.30
C LYS A 220 -12.22 -3.13 17.85
N GLU A 221 -12.30 -3.59 16.61
CA GLU A 221 -13.50 -4.25 16.06
C GLU A 221 -13.91 -5.45 16.93
N LEU A 222 -12.96 -6.30 17.32
CA LEU A 222 -13.21 -7.48 18.16
C LEU A 222 -13.56 -7.13 19.60
N MET A 223 -12.92 -6.13 20.18
CA MET A 223 -13.29 -5.64 21.51
C MET A 223 -14.74 -5.18 21.54
N ILE A 224 -15.16 -4.38 20.56
CA ILE A 224 -16.55 -3.92 20.45
C ILE A 224 -17.50 -5.08 20.23
N LYS A 225 -17.17 -6.03 19.33
CA LYS A 225 -18.00 -7.23 19.13
C LYS A 225 -18.16 -8.07 20.39
N ARG A 226 -17.09 -8.23 21.18
CA ARG A 226 -17.13 -9.02 22.41
C ARG A 226 -17.94 -8.34 23.51
N GLU A 227 -17.98 -7.01 23.55
CA GLU A 227 -18.90 -6.28 24.44
C GLU A 227 -20.36 -6.37 23.94
N LEU A 228 -20.61 -6.17 22.64
CA LEU A 228 -21.96 -6.29 22.07
C LEU A 228 -22.54 -7.71 22.17
N GLU A 229 -21.70 -8.75 22.16
CA GLU A 229 -22.13 -10.15 22.32
C GLU A 229 -22.66 -10.46 23.72
N LYS A 230 -22.29 -9.65 24.75
CA LYS A 230 -22.82 -9.79 26.11
C LYS A 230 -24.26 -9.31 26.22
N ASP A 231 -24.66 -8.32 25.41
CA ASP A 231 -26.00 -7.74 25.44
C ASP A 231 -27.01 -8.65 24.73
N PRO A 232 -28.04 -9.19 25.42
CA PRO A 232 -28.97 -10.13 24.83
C PRO A 232 -29.89 -9.50 23.77
N GLU A 233 -30.23 -8.22 23.90
CA GLU A 233 -31.15 -7.50 23.00
C GLU A 233 -30.61 -7.29 21.58
N LEU A 234 -29.28 -7.17 21.45
CA LEU A 234 -28.63 -6.88 20.17
C LEU A 234 -28.19 -8.14 19.40
N LYS A 235 -28.36 -9.35 19.95
CA LYS A 235 -27.88 -10.60 19.33
C LYS A 235 -28.42 -10.86 17.93
N ASN A 236 -29.69 -10.50 17.70
CA ASN A 236 -30.37 -10.75 16.42
C ASN A 236 -30.25 -9.58 15.43
N GLN A 237 -29.67 -8.45 15.84
CA GLN A 237 -29.57 -7.24 15.03
C GLN A 237 -28.19 -7.11 14.36
N SER A 238 -28.12 -6.40 13.24
CA SER A 238 -26.83 -6.11 12.59
C SER A 238 -25.99 -5.11 13.40
N TRP A 239 -24.73 -5.47 13.68
CA TRP A 239 -23.81 -4.63 14.46
C TRP A 239 -23.03 -3.59 13.64
N ASP A 240 -23.27 -3.51 12.32
CA ASP A 240 -22.51 -2.64 11.41
C ASP A 240 -22.55 -1.14 11.75
N ARG A 241 -23.55 -0.71 12.52
CA ARG A 241 -23.68 0.67 13.02
C ARG A 241 -22.63 0.99 14.09
N PHE A 242 -22.30 0.01 14.94
CA PHE A 242 -21.38 0.18 16.07
C PHE A 242 -19.92 -0.10 15.69
N LEU A 243 -19.70 -0.83 14.59
CA LEU A 243 -18.37 -1.19 14.15
C LEU A 243 -17.62 0.02 13.54
N PRO A 244 -16.36 0.25 13.95
CA PRO A 244 -15.57 1.36 13.42
C PRO A 244 -15.21 1.11 11.95
N LYS A 245 -15.80 1.89 11.05
CA LYS A 245 -15.54 1.79 9.61
C LYS A 245 -14.22 2.48 9.27
N PHE A 246 -13.20 1.71 8.94
CA PHE A 246 -11.94 2.25 8.43
C PHE A 246 -12.13 2.76 7.00
N LYS A 247 -12.28 4.08 6.84
CA LYS A 247 -12.25 4.72 5.51
C LYS A 247 -10.80 4.87 5.07
N LYS A 248 -10.41 4.15 4.03
CA LYS A 248 -9.13 4.41 3.34
C LYS A 248 -9.16 5.84 2.80
N LYS A 249 -8.43 6.75 3.46
CA LYS A 249 -8.23 8.12 2.97
C LYS A 249 -7.40 8.08 1.69
N ASN A 250 -8.05 7.86 0.55
CA ASN A 250 -7.43 8.01 -0.76
C ASN A 250 -7.42 9.50 -1.14
N VAL A 251 -6.67 10.29 -0.36
CA VAL A 251 -6.51 11.72 -0.66
C VAL A 251 -5.77 11.78 -2.00
N LYS A 252 -6.48 12.27 -3.03
CA LYS A 252 -5.89 12.47 -4.35
C LYS A 252 -4.71 13.41 -4.16
N ARG A 253 -3.49 12.91 -4.42
CA ARG A 253 -2.30 13.77 -4.46
C ARG A 253 -2.50 14.78 -5.58
N LYS A 254 -2.09 16.03 -5.36
CA LYS A 254 -2.07 17.04 -6.42
C LYS A 254 -1.29 16.46 -7.60
N LYS A 255 -1.95 16.35 -8.76
CA LYS A 255 -1.24 16.00 -9.99
C LYS A 255 -0.32 17.18 -10.31
N PRO A 256 0.95 16.93 -10.68
CA PRO A 256 1.79 18.01 -11.17
C PRO A 256 1.13 18.61 -12.41
N GLU A 257 1.12 19.93 -12.51
CA GLU A 257 0.53 20.69 -13.64
C GLU A 257 1.17 20.30 -14.97
N TYR A 258 2.45 19.91 -14.93
CA TYR A 258 3.19 19.40 -16.07
C TYR A 258 3.72 17.99 -15.77
N VAL A 259 3.17 16.99 -16.46
CA VAL A 259 3.72 15.62 -16.49
C VAL A 259 4.64 15.55 -17.69
N LYS A 260 5.97 15.62 -17.46
CA LYS A 260 6.97 15.39 -18.52
C LYS A 260 6.72 14.02 -19.15
N GLU A 261 6.44 13.98 -20.44
CA GLU A 261 6.42 12.73 -21.19
C GLU A 261 7.79 12.04 -21.03
N LYS A 262 7.78 10.74 -20.71
CA LYS A 262 9.02 9.99 -20.55
C LYS A 262 9.65 9.85 -21.93
N LYS A 263 10.87 10.38 -22.10
CA LYS A 263 11.66 10.18 -23.32
C LYS A 263 11.74 8.68 -23.62
N ALA A 264 11.54 8.31 -24.89
CA ALA A 264 11.69 6.94 -25.34
C ALA A 264 13.04 6.38 -24.89
N ARG A 265 13.03 5.18 -24.30
CA ARG A 265 14.25 4.56 -23.78
C ARG A 265 15.07 4.07 -24.97
N SER A 266 16.01 4.87 -25.43
CA SER A 266 17.02 4.42 -26.39
C SER A 266 17.71 3.18 -25.83
N VAL A 267 17.77 2.12 -26.64
CA VAL A 267 18.49 0.89 -26.30
C VAL A 267 20.00 1.14 -26.25
N PHE A 268 20.46 2.11 -27.04
CA PHE A 268 21.85 2.55 -27.07
C PHE A 268 22.08 3.68 -26.06
N PRO A 269 23.19 3.63 -25.28
CA PRO A 269 23.58 4.75 -24.44
C PRO A 269 23.85 5.97 -25.33
N PRO A 270 23.62 7.20 -24.83
CA PRO A 270 24.06 8.40 -25.54
C PRO A 270 25.59 8.35 -25.69
N ALA A 271 26.11 8.96 -26.76
CA ALA A 271 27.55 9.10 -26.95
C ALA A 271 28.16 9.81 -25.73
N GLN A 272 29.31 9.32 -25.28
CA GLN A 272 30.06 9.98 -24.22
C GLN A 272 30.47 11.38 -24.71
N MET A 273 30.45 12.37 -23.83
CA MET A 273 30.97 13.69 -24.18
C MET A 273 32.47 13.57 -24.45
N PRO A 274 32.97 14.01 -25.63
CA PRO A 274 34.39 13.92 -25.94
C PRO A 274 35.20 14.73 -24.93
N SER A 275 36.40 14.25 -24.60
CA SER A 275 37.30 14.99 -23.72
C SER A 275 37.78 16.27 -24.42
N LYS A 276 38.33 17.21 -23.64
CA LYS A 276 38.97 18.40 -24.23
C LYS A 276 40.09 18.02 -25.20
N ILE A 277 40.77 16.90 -24.95
CA ILE A 277 41.83 16.37 -25.81
C ILE A 277 41.22 15.88 -27.12
N ASP A 278 40.12 15.11 -27.06
CA ASP A 278 39.43 14.62 -28.25
C ASP A 278 38.88 15.76 -29.11
N LEU A 279 38.30 16.79 -28.49
CA LEU A 279 37.86 18.01 -29.18
C LEU A 279 39.02 18.76 -29.85
N GLN A 280 40.20 18.77 -29.21
CA GLN A 280 41.40 19.38 -29.79
C GLN A 280 41.97 18.54 -30.94
N ILE A 281 41.91 17.22 -30.85
CA ILE A 281 42.34 16.30 -31.90
C ILE A 281 41.39 16.41 -33.11
N GLU A 282 40.07 16.46 -32.86
CA GLU A 282 39.03 16.61 -33.88
C GLU A 282 39.11 17.97 -34.60
N SER A 283 39.38 19.06 -33.87
CA SER A 283 39.57 20.40 -34.45
C SER A 283 40.94 20.59 -35.14
N GLY A 284 41.84 19.61 -35.03
CA GLY A 284 43.22 19.70 -35.53
C GLY A 284 44.11 20.68 -34.75
N GLU A 285 43.57 21.39 -33.76
CA GLU A 285 44.31 22.30 -32.91
C GLU A 285 45.33 21.56 -32.04
N TYR A 286 45.10 20.29 -31.71
CA TYR A 286 46.03 19.51 -30.91
C TYR A 286 47.41 19.40 -31.59
N PHE A 287 47.41 19.23 -32.92
CA PHE A 287 48.63 19.01 -33.71
C PHE A 287 49.38 20.30 -34.06
N LEU A 288 48.74 21.47 -33.95
CA LEU A 288 49.40 22.75 -34.22
C LEU A 288 50.33 23.16 -33.07
N SER A 289 51.57 23.53 -33.43
CA SER A 289 52.53 24.17 -32.51
C SER A 289 51.94 25.45 -31.91
N GLN A 290 52.41 25.83 -30.73
CA GLN A 290 51.97 27.06 -30.05
C GLN A 290 52.20 28.31 -30.90
N GLU A 291 53.29 28.35 -31.69
CA GLU A 291 53.58 29.44 -32.62
C GLU A 291 52.56 29.52 -33.76
N ALA A 292 52.24 28.38 -34.38
CA ALA A 292 51.23 28.30 -35.44
C ALA A 292 49.84 28.73 -34.93
N LYS A 293 49.50 28.39 -33.68
CA LYS A 293 48.27 28.87 -33.01
C LYS A 293 48.27 30.39 -32.81
N GLN A 294 49.40 30.98 -32.44
CA GLN A 294 49.52 32.43 -32.26
C GLN A 294 49.43 33.17 -33.60
N MET A 295 50.05 32.66 -34.66
CA MET A 295 49.97 33.21 -36.01
C MET A 295 48.53 33.21 -36.53
N LYS A 296 47.80 32.10 -36.38
CA LYS A 296 46.39 31.99 -36.76
C LYS A 296 45.51 32.97 -35.98
N LYS A 297 45.75 33.13 -34.67
CA LYS A 297 45.05 34.13 -33.83
C LYS A 297 45.36 35.57 -34.25
N ALA A 298 46.57 35.86 -34.69
CA ALA A 298 46.96 37.19 -35.16
C ALA A 298 46.28 37.52 -36.50
N GLN A 299 46.23 36.56 -37.42
CA GLN A 299 45.50 36.68 -38.69
C GLN A 299 44.00 36.93 -38.45
N GLU A 300 43.37 36.16 -37.58
CA GLU A 300 41.94 36.33 -37.24
C GLU A 300 41.67 37.70 -36.62
N LYS A 301 42.57 38.21 -35.77
CA LYS A 301 42.46 39.58 -35.22
C LYS A 301 42.56 40.64 -36.32
N LEU A 302 43.47 40.47 -37.27
CA LEU A 302 43.65 41.39 -38.39
C LEU A 302 42.42 41.40 -39.30
N GLU A 303 41.85 40.24 -39.59
CA GLU A 303 40.61 40.11 -40.35
C GLU A 303 39.43 40.78 -39.64
N LYS A 304 39.26 40.56 -38.33
CA LYS A 304 38.23 41.26 -37.53
C LYS A 304 38.42 42.77 -37.51
N GLN A 305 39.67 43.24 -37.47
CA GLN A 305 39.96 44.68 -37.59
C GLN A 305 39.57 45.22 -38.97
N LYS A 306 39.89 44.50 -40.05
CA LYS A 306 39.48 44.86 -41.41
C LYS A 306 37.96 44.92 -41.54
N GLU A 307 37.25 43.91 -41.04
CA GLU A 307 35.78 43.89 -41.02
C GLU A 307 35.19 45.04 -40.20
N GLY A 308 35.80 45.37 -39.05
CA GLY A 308 35.37 46.49 -38.20
C GLY A 308 35.58 47.84 -38.88
N ILE A 309 36.70 48.01 -39.59
CA ILE A 309 36.97 49.19 -40.42
C ILE A 309 35.93 49.27 -41.54
N GLU A 310 35.64 48.17 -42.22
CA GLU A 310 34.68 48.12 -43.32
C GLU A 310 33.25 48.41 -42.84
N LYS A 311 32.83 47.84 -41.72
CA LYS A 311 31.54 48.16 -41.07
C LYS A 311 31.45 49.63 -40.67
N ASN A 312 32.51 50.19 -40.10
CA ASN A 312 32.56 51.61 -39.77
C ASN A 312 32.52 52.49 -41.01
N LYS A 313 33.17 52.08 -42.10
CA LYS A 313 33.13 52.77 -43.39
C LYS A 313 31.71 52.75 -43.96
N ARG A 314 31.06 51.58 -44.01
CA ARG A 314 29.65 51.43 -44.42
C ARG A 314 28.72 52.29 -43.56
N ARG A 315 28.86 52.27 -42.24
CA ARG A 315 28.07 53.13 -41.33
C ARG A 315 28.29 54.63 -41.56
N ARG A 316 29.51 55.05 -41.91
CA ARG A 316 29.81 56.44 -42.27
C ARG A 316 29.20 56.82 -43.62
N GLU A 317 29.26 55.93 -44.61
CA GLU A 317 28.65 56.13 -45.93
C GLU A 317 27.12 56.21 -45.83
N GLU A 318 26.50 55.36 -45.01
CA GLU A 318 25.06 55.41 -44.69
C GLU A 318 24.66 56.73 -44.02
N ALA A 319 25.49 57.29 -43.14
CA ALA A 319 25.23 58.56 -42.47
C ALA A 319 25.40 59.80 -43.39
N PHE A 320 26.13 59.68 -44.50
CA PHE A 320 26.34 60.74 -45.48
C PHE A 320 25.25 60.80 -46.57
N ILE A 321 24.40 59.78 -46.65
CA ILE A 321 23.22 59.79 -47.51
C ILE A 321 22.10 60.46 -46.70
N ALA A 322 21.66 61.64 -47.14
CA ALA A 322 20.57 62.35 -46.50
C ALA A 322 19.33 61.43 -46.41
N PRO A 323 18.73 61.26 -45.20
CA PRO A 323 17.46 60.57 -45.07
C PRO A 323 16.44 61.22 -46.01
N LYS A 324 15.74 60.42 -46.81
CA LYS A 324 14.69 60.96 -47.70
C LYS A 324 13.56 61.52 -46.84
N GLU A 325 13.28 62.81 -46.94
CA GLU A 325 12.17 63.46 -46.25
C GLU A 325 10.85 63.33 -47.04
N ASP A 326 9.79 62.84 -46.38
CA ASP A 326 8.43 62.80 -46.91
C ASP A 326 7.72 64.16 -46.71
N LEU A 327 7.48 64.89 -47.80
CA LEU A 327 6.81 66.21 -47.81
C LEU A 327 5.29 66.10 -47.56
N MET A 328 4.83 65.85 -46.32
CA MET A 328 3.40 65.93 -45.95
C MET A 328 3.12 66.31 -44.47
N ARG A 329 3.90 67.22 -43.85
CA ARG A 329 3.73 67.54 -42.41
C ARG A 329 3.57 69.01 -42.01
N GLU A 330 3.26 69.92 -42.94
CA GLU A 330 3.04 71.34 -42.61
C GLU A 330 1.59 71.84 -42.68
N GLU A 331 0.64 71.09 -43.26
CA GLU A 331 -0.74 71.58 -43.43
C GLU A 331 -1.65 71.33 -42.20
N ASP A 332 -1.37 70.32 -41.37
CA ASP A 332 -2.26 69.93 -40.27
C ASP A 332 -2.12 70.77 -38.98
N LEU A 333 -1.07 71.60 -38.87
CA LEU A 333 -0.81 72.41 -37.66
C LEU A 333 -1.40 73.82 -37.73
N LYS A 334 -1.77 74.32 -38.92
CA LYS A 334 -2.37 75.67 -39.10
C LYS A 334 -3.89 75.72 -38.88
N LYS A 335 -4.60 74.59 -38.94
CA LYS A 335 -6.07 74.54 -38.68
C LYS A 335 -6.46 74.51 -37.19
N LYS A 336 -5.54 74.13 -36.28
CA LYS A 336 -5.85 73.94 -34.84
C LYS A 336 -5.71 75.18 -33.94
N LYS A 337 -5.19 76.32 -34.44
CA LYS A 337 -4.94 77.54 -33.62
C LYS A 337 -5.92 78.70 -33.83
N LYS A 338 -6.88 78.63 -34.76
CA LYS A 338 -7.79 79.76 -35.07
C LYS A 338 -9.24 79.65 -34.58
N ASP A 339 -9.69 78.50 -34.10
CA ASP A 339 -11.10 78.29 -33.67
C ASP A 339 -11.31 78.17 -32.14
N LYS A 340 -10.35 78.60 -31.30
CA LYS A 340 -10.45 78.52 -29.82
C LYS A 340 -10.60 79.88 -29.13
N LYS A 341 -11.35 80.81 -29.74
CA LYS A 341 -11.78 82.07 -29.10
C LYS A 341 -13.20 82.48 -29.53
N LYS A 342 -14.15 81.55 -29.46
CA LYS A 342 -15.59 81.81 -29.30
C LYS A 342 -16.22 80.57 -28.68
N ASP A 343 -17.23 80.80 -27.85
CA ASP A 343 -18.08 79.82 -27.18
C ASP A 343 -17.55 79.16 -25.91
N LYS A 344 -17.69 79.95 -24.84
CA LYS A 344 -17.85 79.53 -23.46
C LYS A 344 -19.37 79.45 -23.19
N LYS A 345 -20.04 78.34 -23.53
CA LYS A 345 -21.32 77.95 -22.90
C LYS A 345 -21.65 76.48 -23.14
N ASP A 346 -22.19 75.89 -22.09
CA ASP A 346 -22.91 74.61 -22.03
C ASP A 346 -22.15 73.30 -21.79
N LYS A 347 -22.27 72.88 -20.51
CA LYS A 347 -22.70 71.56 -20.02
C LYS A 347 -21.88 70.31 -20.39
N LYS A 348 -21.23 69.80 -19.32
CA LYS A 348 -21.61 68.60 -18.55
C LYS A 348 -21.60 67.24 -19.28
N LYS A 349 -20.85 66.31 -18.65
CA LYS A 349 -20.80 64.84 -18.79
C LYS A 349 -20.05 64.30 -20.01
N SER A 350 -18.89 63.69 -19.78
CA SER A 350 -18.73 62.22 -19.73
C SER A 350 -17.24 61.83 -19.75
N SER A 351 -16.87 60.91 -18.84
CA SER A 351 -15.89 59.80 -19.00
C SER A 351 -14.43 60.09 -19.42
N LYS A 352 -13.39 59.37 -19.01
CA LYS A 352 -13.09 58.32 -18.01
C LYS A 352 -11.64 57.93 -18.34
N LYS A 353 -10.77 57.80 -17.32
CA LYS A 353 -9.45 57.12 -17.28
C LYS A 353 -8.29 57.76 -18.08
N ASP A 354 -7.15 57.93 -17.39
CA ASP A 354 -5.96 57.10 -17.56
C ASP A 354 -4.95 57.38 -16.43
N ASP A 355 -4.76 56.40 -15.54
CA ASP A 355 -3.59 56.21 -14.68
C ASP A 355 -3.15 54.77 -14.93
N ASP A 356 -1.89 54.53 -15.30
CA ASP A 356 -1.14 53.28 -15.04
C ASP A 356 0.27 53.37 -15.68
N ASP A 357 1.28 53.80 -14.92
CA ASP A 357 2.70 53.56 -15.22
C ASP A 357 3.43 53.11 -13.94
N GLU A 358 3.11 51.90 -13.49
CA GLU A 358 3.80 51.21 -12.38
C GLU A 358 4.08 49.74 -12.71
N SER A 359 4.81 49.46 -13.80
CA SER A 359 5.12 48.06 -14.19
C SER A 359 6.61 47.72 -14.40
N THR A 360 7.50 48.71 -14.40
CA THR A 360 8.93 48.46 -14.67
C THR A 360 9.78 48.25 -13.41
N LEU A 361 9.39 48.84 -12.27
CA LEU A 361 10.13 48.71 -11.01
C LEU A 361 9.92 47.36 -10.30
N ASP A 362 8.77 46.71 -10.53
CA ASP A 362 8.42 45.46 -9.86
C ASP A 362 9.05 44.22 -10.53
N ALA A 363 9.32 44.29 -11.84
CA ALA A 363 10.04 43.26 -12.58
C ALA A 363 11.52 43.14 -12.16
N VAL A 364 12.17 44.27 -11.87
CA VAL A 364 13.58 44.31 -11.43
C VAL A 364 13.73 43.79 -9.99
N LYS A 365 12.74 44.03 -9.12
CA LYS A 365 12.73 43.51 -7.75
C LYS A 365 12.56 41.99 -7.70
N ARG A 366 11.74 41.40 -8.57
CA ARG A 366 11.55 39.93 -8.66
C ARG A 366 12.82 39.22 -9.12
N LEU A 367 13.51 39.73 -10.14
CA LEU A 367 14.76 39.14 -10.64
C LEU A 367 15.90 39.16 -9.60
N LYS A 368 15.98 40.21 -8.77
CA LYS A 368 16.97 40.27 -7.67
C LYS A 368 16.64 39.30 -6.53
N LYS A 369 15.36 39.09 -6.25
CA LYS A 369 14.92 38.13 -5.21
C LYS A 369 15.23 36.68 -5.62
N ASP A 370 14.99 36.33 -6.87
CA ASP A 370 15.26 34.99 -7.42
C ASP A 370 16.77 34.65 -7.46
N ALA A 371 17.62 35.65 -7.71
CA ALA A 371 19.07 35.50 -7.63
C ALA A 371 19.56 35.26 -6.19
N SER A 372 18.92 35.90 -5.20
CA SER A 372 19.27 35.75 -3.78
C SER A 372 18.89 34.37 -3.22
N GLU A 373 17.75 33.80 -3.64
CA GLU A 373 17.31 32.47 -3.23
C GLU A 373 18.13 31.35 -3.85
N LYS A 374 18.60 31.51 -5.10
CA LYS A 374 19.54 30.56 -5.73
C LYS A 374 20.90 30.51 -5.02
N LYS A 375 21.41 31.65 -4.53
CA LYS A 375 22.67 31.69 -3.76
C LYS A 375 22.55 30.98 -2.40
N LYS A 376 21.41 31.14 -1.69
CA LYS A 376 21.14 30.47 -0.41
C LYS A 376 20.93 28.96 -0.52
N LYS A 377 20.47 28.45 -1.68
CA LYS A 377 20.32 27.01 -1.92
C LYS A 377 21.65 26.31 -2.15
N LYS A 378 22.57 26.97 -2.87
CA LYS A 378 23.90 26.42 -3.18
C LYS A 378 24.78 26.26 -1.92
N SER A 379 24.73 27.24 -1.01
CA SER A 379 25.47 27.15 0.25
C SER A 379 24.98 26.06 1.22
N LYS A 380 23.70 25.65 1.11
CA LYS A 380 23.13 24.57 1.94
C LYS A 380 23.39 23.16 1.39
N GLU A 381 23.69 23.03 0.10
CA GLU A 381 24.14 21.77 -0.49
C GLU A 381 25.62 21.52 -0.16
N ASP A 382 26.45 22.56 -0.20
CA ASP A 382 27.89 22.44 0.12
C ASP A 382 28.14 22.09 1.62
N GLU A 383 27.33 22.61 2.57
CA GLU A 383 27.42 22.23 4.00
C GLU A 383 26.91 20.80 4.31
N GLY A 384 26.12 20.21 3.42
CA GLY A 384 25.55 18.87 3.60
C GLY A 384 26.55 17.75 3.27
N ASP A 385 27.44 18.01 2.31
CA ASP A 385 28.41 17.03 1.80
C ASP A 385 29.66 16.90 2.69
N GLU A 386 30.05 17.95 3.42
CA GLU A 386 31.16 17.88 4.39
C GLU A 386 30.84 17.01 5.62
N LYS A 387 29.56 16.81 5.95
CA LYS A 387 29.15 16.02 7.13
C LYS A 387 29.21 14.50 6.91
N TYR A 388 29.48 14.04 5.69
CA TYR A 388 29.55 12.62 5.34
C TYR A 388 30.98 12.11 5.04
N MET A 389 32.01 12.93 5.27
CA MET A 389 33.42 12.57 5.08
C MET A 389 34.30 12.65 6.35
N MET A 390 33.71 12.49 7.54
CA MET A 390 34.45 12.14 8.77
C MET A 390 33.89 10.90 9.42
#